data_AF-A0A964P736-F1
#
_entry.id   AF-A0A964P736-F1
#
_cell.length_a   1.000
_cell.length_b   1.000
_cell.length_c   1.000
_cell.angle_alpha   90.00
_cell.angle_beta   90.00
_cell.angle_gamma   90.00
#
_symmetry.space_group_name_H-M   'P 1'
#
loop_
_entity.id
_entity.type
_entity.pdbx_description
1 polymer ?
#
loop_
_entity_poly.entity_id
_entity_poly.type
_entity_poly.pdbx_seq_one_letter_code
_entity_poly.pdbx_strand_id
1 'polypeptide(L)'
;MKFQEKILQYFTYEKFREWVLSNKKRSAILFSLLILFLIIFFNNKGLLQRIKLESEKTELNKLIDQSILEQKKLEDYSRQLENEPAVIESVARVKYGMVKPGEQVYRISKD
;
A
#
# COMPACT_ATOMS: atom_id res chain seq x y z
N MET A 1 -17.95 14.87 39.65
CA MET A 1 -18.82 15.61 38.70
C MET A 1 -18.38 17.07 38.50
N LYS A 2 -18.24 17.89 39.54
CA LYS A 2 -17.97 19.34 39.41
C LYS A 2 -16.72 19.76 38.62
N PHE A 3 -15.68 18.93 38.55
CA PHE A 3 -14.44 19.25 37.81
C PHE A 3 -14.60 19.09 36.29
N GLN A 4 -15.28 18.03 35.85
CA GLN A 4 -15.58 17.77 34.44
C GLN A 4 -16.52 18.84 33.88
N GLU A 5 -17.54 19.23 34.66
CA GLU A 5 -18.45 20.33 34.30
C GLU A 5 -17.71 21.67 34.18
N LYS A 6 -16.74 21.93 35.07
CA LYS A 6 -15.91 23.15 35.01
C LYS A 6 -15.00 23.15 33.78
N ILE A 7 -14.39 22.02 33.43
CA ILE A 7 -13.59 21.88 32.19
C ILE A 7 -14.47 22.09 30.96
N LEU A 8 -15.64 21.46 30.92
CA LEU A 8 -16.61 21.61 29.84
C LEU A 8 -17.07 23.08 29.70
N GLN A 9 -17.31 23.78 30.80
CA GLN A 9 -17.68 25.22 30.81
C GLN A 9 -16.53 26.15 30.39
N TYR A 10 -15.28 25.74 30.51
CA TYR A 10 -14.14 26.47 29.94
C TYR A 10 -13.95 26.16 28.44
N PHE A 11 -14.31 24.95 28.01
CA PHE A 11 -14.20 24.49 26.63
C PHE A 11 -15.41 24.87 25.75
N THR A 12 -16.49 25.41 26.32
CA THR A 12 -17.67 25.85 25.57
C THR A 12 -17.32 26.89 24.50
N TYR A 13 -17.82 26.66 23.28
CA TYR A 13 -17.56 27.47 22.07
C TYR A 13 -17.88 28.96 22.26
N GLU A 14 -18.90 29.31 23.03
CA GLU A 14 -19.31 30.71 23.25
C GLU A 14 -18.21 31.54 23.92
N LYS A 15 -17.55 31.02 24.96
CA LYS A 15 -16.42 31.73 25.60
C LYS A 15 -15.22 31.87 24.70
N PHE A 16 -14.95 30.84 23.89
CA PHE A 16 -13.86 30.88 22.91
C PHE A 16 -14.14 31.91 21.82
N ARG A 17 -15.37 31.94 21.30
CA ARG A 17 -15.83 32.90 20.29
C ARG A 17 -15.72 34.33 20.79
N GLU A 18 -16.21 34.61 22.00
CA GLU A 18 -16.07 35.91 22.67
C GLU A 18 -14.58 36.31 22.79
N TRP A 19 -13.73 35.38 23.26
CA TRP A 19 -12.30 35.62 23.40
C TRP A 19 -11.60 35.93 22.07
N VAL A 20 -11.94 35.20 20.99
CA VAL A 20 -11.36 35.39 19.65
C VAL A 20 -11.88 36.66 18.96
N LEU A 21 -13.19 36.92 19.02
CA LEU A 21 -13.83 38.05 18.34
C LEU A 21 -13.71 39.37 19.11
N SER A 22 -13.35 39.34 20.40
CA SER A 22 -13.20 40.53 21.26
C SER A 22 -12.21 41.56 20.74
N ASN A 23 -11.18 41.15 20.00
CA ASN A 23 -10.13 42.06 19.56
C ASN A 23 -9.65 41.74 18.14
N LYS A 24 -9.81 42.71 17.23
CA LYS A 24 -9.49 42.57 15.81
C LYS A 24 -8.04 42.12 15.56
N LYS A 25 -7.09 42.54 16.41
CA LYS A 25 -5.68 42.13 16.34
C LYS A 25 -5.48 40.65 16.69
N ARG A 26 -6.17 40.13 17.71
CA ARG A 26 -6.06 38.72 18.15
C ARG A 26 -6.69 37.78 17.12
N SER A 27 -7.85 38.15 16.58
CA SER A 27 -8.48 37.42 15.49
C SER A 27 -7.57 37.35 14.25
N ALA A 28 -6.93 38.46 13.87
CA ALA A 28 -5.98 38.47 12.75
C ALA A 28 -4.76 37.57 12.98
N ILE A 29 -4.23 37.52 14.20
CA ILE A 29 -3.11 36.63 14.56
C ILE A 29 -3.53 35.16 14.45
N LEU A 30 -4.69 34.80 15.00
CA LEU A 30 -5.22 33.43 14.90
C LEU A 30 -5.49 33.01 13.45
N PHE A 31 -6.02 33.92 12.64
CA PHE A 31 -6.24 33.68 11.23
C PHE A 31 -4.93 33.46 10.46
N SER A 32 -3.91 34.27 10.76
CA SER A 32 -2.57 34.10 10.18
C SER A 32 -1.94 32.75 10.58
N LEU A 33 -2.04 32.37 11.86
CA LEU A 33 -1.57 31.07 12.34
C LEU A 33 -2.31 29.90 11.69
N LEU A 34 -3.62 30.02 11.47
CA LEU A 34 -4.40 29.01 10.77
C LEU A 34 -3.95 28.85 9.32
N ILE A 35 -3.70 29.96 8.60
CA ILE A 35 -3.18 29.91 7.24
C ILE A 35 -1.79 29.26 7.22
N LEU A 36 -0.91 29.63 8.15
CA LEU A 36 0.42 29.04 8.24
C LEU A 36 0.35 27.53 8.50
N PHE A 37 -0.55 27.12 9.40
CA PHE A 37 -0.82 25.71 9.70
C PHE A 37 -1.32 24.98 8.45
N LEU A 38 -2.29 25.54 7.72
CA LEU A 38 -2.78 24.96 6.48
C LEU A 38 -1.67 24.81 5.44
N ILE A 39 -0.80 25.81 5.29
CA ILE A 39 0.35 25.70 4.38
C ILE A 39 1.28 24.58 4.83
N ILE A 40 1.61 24.44 6.12
CA ILE A 40 2.51 23.37 6.58
C ILE A 40 1.89 21.97 6.36
N PHE A 41 0.58 21.83 6.57
CA PHE A 41 -0.10 20.54 6.44
C PHE A 41 -0.45 20.16 5.00
N PHE A 42 -0.87 21.13 4.18
CA PHE A 42 -1.33 20.93 2.79
C PHE A 42 -0.27 21.25 1.73
N ASN A 43 0.92 21.73 2.11
CA ASN A 43 2.01 21.88 1.14
C ASN A 43 2.45 20.50 0.63
N ASN A 44 2.99 20.46 -0.58
CA ASN A 44 3.45 19.26 -1.29
C ASN A 44 4.61 18.52 -0.57
N LYS A 45 5.19 19.15 0.46
CA LYS A 45 6.18 18.53 1.39
C LYS A 45 5.65 18.43 2.82
N GLY A 46 4.34 18.59 3.00
CA GLY A 46 3.69 18.56 4.29
C GLY A 46 3.69 17.17 4.92
N LEU A 47 3.23 17.11 6.17
CA LEU A 47 3.22 15.88 6.97
C LEU A 47 2.40 14.76 6.31
N LEU A 48 1.31 15.11 5.63
CA LEU A 48 0.47 14.13 4.90
C LEU A 48 1.24 13.46 3.76
N GLN A 49 2.05 14.21 3.01
CA GLN A 49 2.85 13.66 1.93
C GLN A 49 3.87 12.66 2.46
N ARG A 50 4.46 12.92 3.63
CA ARG A 50 5.43 12.01 4.23
C ARG A 50 4.79 10.68 4.63
N ILE A 51 3.60 10.71 5.21
CA ILE A 51 2.86 9.48 5.55
C ILE A 51 2.56 8.67 4.29
N LYS A 52 2.08 9.34 3.23
CA LYS A 52 1.81 8.71 1.94
C LYS A 52 3.07 8.09 1.31
N LEU A 53 4.19 8.81 1.34
CA LEU A 53 5.47 8.32 0.81
C LEU A 53 5.99 7.10 1.57
N GLU A 54 5.85 7.06 2.90
CA GLU A 54 6.24 5.88 3.68
C GLU A 54 5.36 4.66 3.34
N SER A 55 4.05 4.87 3.11
CA SER A 55 3.18 3.77 2.64
C SER A 55 3.55 3.28 1.24
N GLU A 56 3.78 4.19 0.29
CA GLU A 56 4.17 3.84 -1.09
C GLU A 56 5.52 3.10 -1.11
N LYS A 57 6.49 3.57 -0.32
CA LYS A 57 7.78 2.92 -0.16
C LYS A 57 7.63 1.50 0.39
N THR A 58 6.77 1.31 1.39
CA THR A 58 6.52 -0.01 1.97
C THR A 58 5.88 -0.96 0.97
N GLU A 59 4.91 -0.49 0.20
CA GLU A 59 4.27 -1.27 -0.86
C GLU A 59 5.27 -1.64 -1.98
N LEU A 60 6.09 -0.67 -2.41
CA LEU A 60 7.10 -0.91 -3.43
C LEU A 60 8.15 -1.93 -2.98
N ASN A 61 8.60 -1.85 -1.73
CA ASN A 61 9.52 -2.85 -1.17
C ASN A 61 8.90 -4.24 -1.14
N LYS A 62 7.62 -4.35 -0.77
CA LYS A 62 6.90 -5.63 -0.79
C LYS A 62 6.82 -6.22 -2.22
N LEU A 63 6.59 -5.37 -3.23
CA LEU A 63 6.58 -5.80 -4.63
C LEU A 63 7.97 -6.27 -5.10
N ILE A 64 9.04 -5.60 -4.64
CA ILE A 64 10.41 -6.01 -4.91
C ILE A 64 10.68 -7.40 -4.30
N ASP A 65 10.33 -7.59 -3.03
CA ASP A 65 10.52 -8.88 -2.34
C ASP A 65 9.76 -10.01 -3.04
N GLN A 66 8.51 -9.75 -3.46
CA GLN A 66 7.72 -10.70 -4.24
C GLN A 66 8.37 -11.06 -5.57
N SER A 67 8.87 -10.05 -6.30
CA SER A 67 9.55 -10.24 -7.58
C SER A 67 10.83 -11.06 -7.42
N ILE A 68 11.61 -10.82 -6.36
CA ILE A 68 12.83 -11.58 -6.07
C ILE A 68 12.50 -13.06 -5.79
N LEU A 69 11.44 -13.33 -5.02
CA LEU A 69 11.00 -14.69 -4.75
C LEU A 69 10.51 -15.40 -6.02
N GLU A 70 9.77 -14.71 -6.87
CA GLU A 70 9.29 -15.24 -8.14
C GLU A 70 10.45 -15.54 -9.09
N GLN A 71 11.41 -14.61 -9.21
CA GLN A 71 12.62 -14.82 -10.00
C GLN A 71 13.39 -16.05 -9.53
N LYS A 72 13.61 -16.19 -8.22
CA LYS A 72 14.30 -17.35 -7.66
C LYS A 72 13.58 -18.66 -7.99
N LYS A 73 12.25 -18.68 -7.87
CA LYS A 73 11.43 -19.84 -8.22
C LYS A 73 11.56 -20.20 -9.70
N LEU A 74 11.56 -19.20 -10.59
CA LEU A 74 11.73 -19.40 -12.02
C LEU A 74 13.14 -19.88 -12.37
N GLU A 75 14.17 -19.35 -11.72
CA GLU A 75 15.55 -19.83 -11.87
C GLU A 75 15.71 -21.29 -11.41
N ASP A 76 15.12 -21.65 -10.27
CA ASP A 76 15.10 -23.03 -9.78
C ASP A 76 14.39 -23.96 -10.77
N TYR A 77 13.25 -23.54 -11.30
CA TYR A 77 12.51 -24.29 -12.30
C TYR A 77 13.29 -24.44 -13.63
N SER A 78 13.96 -23.38 -14.08
CA SER A 78 14.83 -23.42 -15.26
C SER A 78 15.98 -24.40 -15.06
N ARG A 79 16.63 -24.39 -13.89
CA ARG A 79 17.69 -25.35 -13.55
C ARG A 79 17.19 -26.79 -13.52
N GLN A 80 16.00 -27.05 -12.99
CA GLN A 80 15.40 -28.38 -13.01
C GLN A 80 15.14 -28.85 -14.44
N LEU A 81 14.61 -27.98 -15.30
CA LEU A 81 14.43 -28.29 -16.71
C LEU A 81 15.75 -28.63 -17.40
N GLU A 82 16.81 -27.85 -17.19
CA GLU A 82 18.11 -28.09 -17.85
C GLU A 82 18.81 -29.36 -17.38
N ASN A 83 18.73 -29.68 -16.08
CA ASN A 83 19.53 -30.74 -15.49
C ASN A 83 18.78 -32.08 -15.34
N GLU A 84 17.44 -32.10 -15.43
CA GLU A 84 16.64 -33.31 -15.25
C GLU A 84 15.79 -33.64 -16.51
N PRO A 85 16.23 -34.62 -17.33
CA PRO A 85 15.51 -35.03 -18.54
C PRO A 85 14.06 -35.49 -18.29
N ALA A 86 13.79 -36.04 -17.11
CA ALA A 86 12.45 -36.47 -16.70
C ALA A 86 11.48 -35.29 -16.55
N VAL A 87 11.96 -34.12 -16.11
CA VAL A 87 11.16 -32.90 -15.98
C VAL A 87 10.79 -32.39 -17.37
N ILE A 88 11.73 -32.36 -18.32
CA ILE A 88 11.46 -32.01 -19.72
C ILE A 88 10.43 -32.97 -20.32
N GLU A 89 10.59 -34.29 -20.15
CA GLU A 89 9.64 -35.28 -20.68
C GLU A 89 8.23 -35.08 -20.09
N SER A 90 8.11 -34.80 -18.80
CA SER A 90 6.83 -34.52 -18.15
C SER A 90 6.15 -33.27 -18.73
N VAL A 91 6.91 -32.20 -18.97
CA VAL A 91 6.38 -30.95 -19.55
C VAL A 91 5.97 -31.17 -21.01
N ALA A 92 6.77 -31.90 -21.78
CA ALA A 92 6.46 -32.25 -23.17
C ALA A 92 5.15 -33.06 -23.26
N ARG A 93 4.97 -34.05 -22.38
CA ARG A 93 3.75 -34.87 -22.33
C ARG A 93 2.52 -34.11 -21.82
N VAL A 94 2.63 -33.41 -20.69
CA VAL A 94 1.49 -32.77 -20.01
C VAL A 94 1.09 -31.45 -20.68
N LYS A 95 2.07 -30.59 -20.96
CA LYS A 95 1.79 -29.23 -21.47
C LYS A 95 1.61 -29.20 -22.98
N TYR A 96 2.34 -30.05 -23.70
CA TYR A 96 2.37 -30.05 -25.16
C TYR A 96 1.75 -31.30 -25.80
N GLY A 97 1.38 -32.31 -25.01
CA GLY A 97 0.78 -33.54 -25.53
C GLY A 97 1.72 -34.36 -26.43
N MET A 98 3.03 -34.17 -26.30
CA MET A 98 4.03 -34.90 -27.08
C MET A 98 4.12 -36.35 -26.59
N VAL A 99 4.30 -37.29 -27.53
CA VAL A 99 4.42 -38.72 -27.25
C VAL A 99 5.64 -39.32 -27.95
N LYS A 100 6.19 -40.40 -27.38
CA LYS A 100 7.32 -41.09 -28.01
C LYS A 100 6.84 -41.86 -29.25
N PRO A 101 7.73 -42.09 -30.24
CA PRO A 101 7.40 -42.91 -31.40
C PRO A 101 6.88 -44.29 -30.96
N GLY A 102 5.65 -44.64 -31.36
CA GLY A 102 4.98 -45.90 -31.02
C GLY A 102 3.96 -45.83 -29.88
N GLU A 103 3.80 -44.68 -29.20
CA GLU A 103 2.74 -44.47 -28.20
C GLU A 103 1.45 -43.93 -28.85
N GLN A 104 0.28 -44.32 -28.32
CA GLN A 104 -1.04 -43.90 -28.83
C GLN A 104 -1.69 -42.89 -27.87
N VAL A 105 -2.16 -41.75 -28.41
CA VAL A 105 -2.87 -40.70 -27.64
C VAL A 105 -4.37 -40.87 -27.79
N TYR A 106 -5.09 -41.03 -26.68
CA TYR A 106 -6.55 -41.04 -26.65
C TYR A 106 -7.07 -39.69 -26.17
N ARG A 107 -7.80 -38.96 -27.02
CA ARG A 107 -8.54 -37.76 -26.63
C ARG A 107 -9.99 -38.13 -26.42
N ILE A 108 -10.49 -37.97 -25.19
CA ILE A 108 -11.88 -38.28 -24.85
C ILE A 108 -12.69 -36.99 -25.01
N SER A 109 -13.53 -36.91 -26.04
CA SER A 109 -14.58 -35.89 -26.11
C SER A 109 -15.71 -36.30 -25.17
N LYS A 110 -16.03 -35.43 -24.21
CA LYS A 110 -17.17 -35.63 -23.32
C LYS A 110 -18.39 -34.99 -24.01
N ASP A 111 -19.26 -35.82 -24.55
CA ASP A 111 -20.58 -35.41 -25.06
C ASP A 111 -21.50 -34.96 -23.91
#